data_AF-A0A9X0HHA5-F1
#
_entry.id   AF-A0A9X0HHA5-F1
#
_cell.length_a   1.000
_cell.length_b   1.000
_cell.length_c   1.000
_cell.angle_alpha   90.00
_cell.angle_beta   90.00
_cell.angle_gamma   90.00
#
_symmetry.space_group_name_H-M   'P 1'
#
loop_
_entity.id
_entity.type
_entity.pdbx_description
1 polymer ?
#
loop_
_entity_poly.entity_id
_entity_poly.type
_entity_poly.pdbx_seq_one_letter_code
_entity_poly.pdbx_strand_id
1 'polypeptide(L)'
;MKDQILELVHQAHALTESTAVAEIDLLERKKLVLADLSLHLVQAALRHEQPNPAELKRYLFSVLTVADVFVDDLDLKAMADALLAPVPAAEPTDM
;
A
#
# COMPACT_ATOMS: atom_id res chain seq x y z
N MET A 1 -13.75 14.80 -10.12
CA MET A 1 -13.03 14.65 -8.83
C MET A 1 -12.09 13.45 -8.85
N LYS A 2 -12.57 12.23 -9.13
CA LYS A 2 -11.71 11.03 -9.31
C LYS A 2 -10.55 11.25 -10.27
N ASP A 3 -10.80 11.82 -11.45
CA ASP A 3 -9.75 12.03 -12.46
C ASP A 3 -8.68 13.04 -12.01
N GLN A 4 -9.07 14.07 -11.24
CA GLN A 4 -8.13 15.03 -10.66
C GLN A 4 -7.24 14.37 -9.60
N ILE A 5 -7.79 13.45 -8.81
CA ILE A 5 -7.00 12.67 -7.84
C ILE A 5 -6.02 11.77 -8.58
N LEU A 6 -6.47 11.05 -9.61
CA LEU A 6 -5.62 10.16 -10.39
C LEU A 6 -4.49 10.90 -11.12
N GLU A 7 -4.76 12.10 -11.63
CA GLU A 7 -3.75 12.96 -12.25
C GLU A 7 -2.68 13.40 -11.22
N LEU A 8 -3.10 13.86 -10.04
CA LEU A 8 -2.17 14.21 -8.97
C LEU A 8 -1.37 13.01 -8.48
N VAL A 9 -1.98 11.83 -8.38
CA VAL A 9 -1.31 10.58 -8.02
C VAL A 9 -0.23 10.23 -9.05
N HIS A 10 -0.52 10.39 -10.34
CA HIS A 10 0.44 10.12 -11.40
C HIS A 10 1.64 11.08 -11.34
N GLN A 11 1.40 12.38 -11.11
CA GLN A 11 2.48 13.36 -10.94
C GLN A 11 3.32 13.08 -9.69
N ALA A 12 2.66 12.79 -8.56
CA ALA A 12 3.35 12.48 -7.32
C ALA A 12 4.19 11.20 -7.43
N HIS A 13 3.68 10.16 -8.09
CA HIS A 13 4.38 8.90 -8.33
C HIS A 13 5.69 9.13 -9.11
N ALA A 14 5.63 9.88 -10.21
CA ALA A 14 6.82 10.18 -11.00
C ALA A 14 7.90 10.93 -10.18
N LEU A 15 7.48 11.82 -9.28
CA LEU A 15 8.39 12.55 -8.39
C LEU A 15 8.96 11.67 -7.29
N THR A 16 8.13 10.85 -6.62
CA THR A 16 8.57 9.97 -5.54
C THR A 16 9.50 8.88 -6.06
N GLU A 17 9.19 8.28 -7.21
CA GLU A 17 10.01 7.24 -7.85
C GLU A 17 11.38 7.80 -8.26
N SER A 18 11.39 8.89 -9.04
CA SER A 18 12.66 9.47 -9.51
C SER A 18 13.55 9.98 -8.37
N THR A 19 12.95 10.54 -7.32
CA THR A 19 13.70 10.97 -6.13
C THR A 19 14.22 9.76 -5.35
N ALA A 20 13.43 8.69 -5.19
CA ALA A 20 13.85 7.49 -4.48
C ALA A 20 15.03 6.78 -5.17
N VAL A 21 15.07 6.77 -6.50
CA VAL A 21 16.18 6.21 -7.29
C VAL A 21 17.47 7.01 -7.09
N ALA A 22 17.37 8.33 -6.96
CA ALA A 22 18.51 9.21 -6.76
C ALA A 22 18.98 9.28 -5.29
N GLU A 23 18.15 8.90 -4.33
CA GLU A 23 18.44 9.03 -2.91
C GLU A 23 19.48 8.00 -2.42
N ILE A 24 20.51 8.50 -1.76
CA ILE A 24 21.62 7.72 -1.22
C ILE A 24 21.38 7.32 0.24
N ASP A 25 20.63 8.14 0.99
CA ASP A 25 20.26 7.82 2.36
C ASP A 25 19.17 6.75 2.37
N LEU A 26 19.46 5.63 3.04
CA LEU A 26 18.58 4.47 3.04
C LEU A 26 17.25 4.75 3.75
N LEU A 27 17.25 5.62 4.76
CA LEU A 27 16.05 5.94 5.53
C LEU A 27 15.15 6.89 4.74
N GLU A 28 15.71 7.95 4.15
CA GLU A 28 14.98 8.87 3.26
C GLU A 28 14.43 8.13 2.04
N ARG A 29 15.23 7.23 1.44
CA ARG A 29 14.75 6.39 0.34
C ARG A 29 13.56 5.52 0.75
N LYS A 30 13.56 4.94 1.95
CA LYS A 30 12.42 4.16 2.46
C LYS A 30 11.17 5.02 2.65
N LYS A 31 11.30 6.29 3.07
CA LYS A 31 10.16 7.22 3.17
C LYS A 31 9.56 7.51 1.79
N LEU A 32 10.40 7.72 0.78
CA LEU A 32 9.96 7.95 -0.59
C LEU A 32 9.27 6.70 -1.16
N VAL A 33 9.81 5.50 -0.91
CA VAL A 33 9.17 4.23 -1.29
C VAL A 33 7.83 4.03 -0.57
N LEU A 34 7.72 4.38 0.71
CA LEU A 34 6.46 4.32 1.45
C LEU A 34 5.41 5.26 0.85
N ALA A 35 5.80 6.48 0.49
CA ALA A 35 4.93 7.43 -0.19
C ALA A 35 4.47 6.88 -1.54
N ASP A 36 5.38 6.33 -2.34
CA ASP A 36 5.10 5.77 -3.66
C ASP A 36 4.12 4.57 -3.60
N LEU A 37 4.34 3.64 -2.66
CA LEU A 37 3.44 2.52 -2.43
C LEU A 37 2.04 2.97 -1.98
N SER A 38 1.96 4.05 -1.21
CA SER A 38 0.67 4.65 -0.81
C SER A 38 -0.07 5.25 -2.00
N LEU A 39 0.65 5.87 -2.95
CA LEU A 39 0.09 6.38 -4.20
C LEU A 39 -0.44 5.26 -5.09
N HIS A 40 0.29 4.13 -5.18
CA HIS A 40 -0.21 2.95 -5.89
C HIS A 40 -1.48 2.37 -5.28
N LEU A 41 -1.61 2.37 -3.95
CA LEU A 41 -2.85 1.95 -3.28
C LEU A 41 -4.03 2.86 -3.67
N VAL A 42 -3.83 4.18 -3.66
CA VAL A 42 -4.86 5.14 -4.09
C VAL A 42 -5.23 4.91 -5.55
N GLN A 43 -4.23 4.73 -6.42
CA GLN A 43 -4.45 4.45 -7.84
C GLN A 43 -5.28 3.18 -8.02
N ALA A 44 -4.94 2.09 -7.33
CA ALA A 44 -5.66 0.81 -7.39
C ALA A 44 -7.10 0.93 -6.90
N ALA A 45 -7.33 1.66 -5.80
CA ALA A 45 -8.66 1.89 -5.23
C ALA A 45 -9.57 2.71 -6.14
N LEU A 46 -8.99 3.66 -6.90
CA LEU A 46 -9.75 4.59 -7.71
C LEU A 46 -9.80 4.22 -9.19
N ARG A 47 -8.92 3.36 -9.72
CA ARG A 47 -8.85 3.04 -11.16
C ARG A 47 -10.15 2.46 -11.70
N HIS A 48 -10.79 1.57 -10.95
CA HIS A 48 -12.02 0.87 -11.35
C HIS A 48 -13.20 1.23 -10.43
N GLU A 49 -14.44 1.10 -10.92
CA GLU A 49 -15.63 1.25 -10.06
C GLU A 49 -15.70 0.15 -8.98
N GLN A 50 -15.23 -1.06 -9.33
CA GLN A 50 -15.03 -2.17 -8.42
C GLN A 50 -13.54 -2.52 -8.38
N PRO A 51 -12.77 -2.03 -7.38
CA PRO A 51 -11.34 -2.30 -7.29
C PRO A 51 -11.08 -3.77 -6.92
N ASN A 52 -9.99 -4.32 -7.44
CA ASN A 52 -9.60 -5.71 -7.20
C ASN A 52 -9.10 -5.89 -5.74
N PRO A 53 -9.81 -6.67 -4.90
CA PRO A 53 -9.43 -6.84 -3.50
C PRO A 53 -8.04 -7.45 -3.31
N ALA A 54 -7.61 -8.35 -4.21
CA ALA A 54 -6.29 -8.96 -4.14
C ALA A 54 -5.17 -7.95 -4.41
N GLU A 55 -5.40 -7.02 -5.35
CA GLU A 55 -4.47 -5.94 -5.65
C GLU A 55 -4.37 -4.93 -4.49
N LEU A 56 -5.52 -4.54 -3.91
CA LEU A 56 -5.57 -3.67 -2.73
C LEU A 56 -4.84 -4.28 -1.54
N LYS A 57 -5.08 -5.57 -1.26
CA LYS A 57 -4.38 -6.30 -0.19
C LYS A 57 -2.87 -6.28 -0.40
N ARG A 58 -2.39 -6.47 -1.64
CA ARG A 58 -0.96 -6.44 -1.94
C ARG A 58 -0.34 -5.07 -1.67
N TYR A 59 -0.98 -3.98 -2.11
CA TYR A 59 -0.44 -2.64 -1.83
C TYR A 59 -0.49 -2.30 -0.34
N LEU A 60 -1.59 -2.64 0.35
CA LEU A 60 -1.70 -2.42 1.79
C LEU A 60 -0.66 -3.23 2.58
N PHE A 61 -0.41 -4.48 2.19
CA PHE A 61 0.66 -5.30 2.77
C PHE A 61 2.03 -4.63 2.63
N SER A 62 2.35 -4.14 1.43
CA SER A 62 3.62 -3.45 1.18
C SER A 62 3.74 -2.15 1.98
N VAL A 63 2.69 -1.34 2.05
CA VAL A 63 2.66 -0.10 2.84
C VAL A 63 2.94 -0.40 4.32
N LEU A 64 2.21 -1.35 4.92
CA LEU A 64 2.39 -1.70 6.34
C LEU A 64 3.77 -2.29 6.62
N THR A 65 4.29 -3.14 5.72
CA THR A 65 5.62 -3.73 5.85
C THR A 65 6.73 -2.68 5.80
N VAL A 66 6.63 -1.68 4.91
CA VAL A 66 7.62 -0.60 4.83
C VAL A 66 7.44 0.40 5.97
N ALA A 67 6.21 0.66 6.42
CA ALA A 67 5.91 1.57 7.51
C ALA A 67 6.46 1.11 8.88
N ASP A 68 6.56 -0.21 9.08
CA ASP A 68 7.00 -0.85 10.33
C ASP A 68 8.32 -0.27 10.88
N VAL A 69 9.27 0.04 10.01
CA VAL A 69 10.58 0.58 10.42
C VAL A 69 10.54 2.04 10.92
N PHE A 70 9.38 2.68 10.87
CA PHE A 70 9.19 4.08 11.28
C PHE A 70 8.29 4.23 12.51
N VAL A 71 7.75 3.13 13.06
CA VAL A 71 6.81 3.15 14.18
C VAL A 71 7.25 2.16 15.25
N ASP A 72 8.01 2.63 16.23
CA ASP A 72 8.69 1.78 17.21
C ASP A 72 7.73 0.99 18.14
N ASP A 73 6.50 1.47 18.32
CA ASP A 73 5.53 0.93 19.29
C ASP A 73 4.47 0.00 18.67
N LEU A 74 4.51 -0.25 17.36
CA LEU A 74 3.51 -1.06 16.66
C LEU A 74 4.17 -2.12 15.78
N ASP A 75 3.66 -3.35 15.84
CA ASP A 75 4.03 -4.43 14.92
C ASP A 75 3.16 -4.38 13.65
N LEU A 76 3.47 -3.41 12.77
CA LEU A 76 2.75 -3.22 11.51
C LEU A 76 2.99 -4.38 10.55
N LYS A 77 4.14 -5.04 10.64
CA LYS A 77 4.43 -6.26 9.88
C LYS A 77 3.47 -7.40 10.23
N ALA A 78 3.20 -7.64 11.52
CA ALA A 78 2.23 -8.64 11.96
C ALA A 78 0.80 -8.27 11.52
N MET A 79 0.44 -6.98 11.56
CA MET A 79 -0.84 -6.51 11.01
C MET A 79 -0.93 -6.78 9.50
N ALA A 80 0.16 -6.60 8.75
CA ALA A 80 0.21 -6.90 7.32
C ALA A 80 0.00 -8.40 7.04
N ASP A 81 0.59 -9.28 7.84
CA ASP A 81 0.47 -10.74 7.68
C ASP A 81 -0.97 -11.24 7.81
N ALA A 82 -1.82 -10.55 8.59
CA ALA A 82 -3.24 -10.85 8.67
C ALA A 82 -3.97 -10.72 7.32
N LEU A 83 -3.44 -9.94 6.36
CA LEU A 83 -4.00 -9.83 5.01
C LEU A 83 -3.78 -11.08 4.16
N LEU A 84 -2.78 -11.88 4.51
CA LEU A 84 -2.41 -13.14 3.84
C LEU A 84 -3.06 -14.35 4.48
N ALA A 85 -3.59 -14.21 5.70
CA ALA A 85 -4.30 -15.28 6.38
C ALA A 85 -5.50 -15.74 5.53
N PRO A 86 -5.70 -17.06 5.35
CA PRO A 86 -6.91 -17.56 4.73
C PRO A 86 -8.12 -17.09 5.56
N VAL A 87 -9.14 -16.56 4.89
CA VAL A 87 -10.43 -16.29 5.54
C VAL A 87 -10.90 -17.63 6.10
N PRO A 88 -11.19 -17.75 7.41
CA PRO A 88 -11.71 -18.99 7.96
C PRO A 88 -12.94 -19.38 7.12
N ALA A 89 -12.95 -20.62 6.62
CA ALA A 89 -14.08 -21.14 5.88
C ALA A 89 -15.32 -20.91 6.75
N ALA A 90 -16.33 -20.22 6.21
CA ALA A 90 -17.60 -20.06 6.90
C ALA A 90 -18.04 -21.44 7.36
N GLU A 91 -18.19 -21.61 8.67
CA GLU A 91 -18.69 -22.87 9.23
C GLU A 91 -20.02 -23.17 8.52
N PRO A 92 -20.22 -24.39 8.01
CA PRO A 92 -21.50 -24.74 7.42
C PRO A 92 -22.54 -24.51 8.51
N THR A 93 -23.44 -23.55 8.27
CA THR A 93 -24.65 -23.39 9.08
C THR A 93 -25.38 -24.72 8.98
N ASP A 94 -25.26 -25.52 10.03
CA ASP A 94 -25.93 -26.80 10.13
C ASP A 94 -27.44 -26.57 9.97
N MET A 95 -28.05 -27.50 9.23
CA MET A 95 -29.43 -27.56 8.73
C MET A 95 -30.52 -26.97 9.64
#